data_AF-A0AA38IW56-F1
#
_entry.id   AF-A0AA38IW56-F1
#
_cell.length_a   1.000
_cell.length_b   1.000
_cell.length_c   1.000
_cell.angle_alpha   90.00
_cell.angle_beta   90.00
_cell.angle_gamma   90.00
#
_symmetry.space_group_name_H-M   'P 1'
#
loop_
_entity.id
_entity.type
_entity.pdbx_description
1 polymer ?
#
loop_
_entity_poly.entity_id
_entity_poly.type
_entity_poly.pdbx_seq_one_letter_code
_entity_poly.pdbx_strand_id
1 'polypeptide(L)'
;MLLMDNAPIASKVYCQQNGWMCSEIFVRWLENFVHYTKASNENKVLVFLEGHKILEVLQYAEDNDVMLCCFPTHCNRLRPDVDIFLYFFKLIMAKKLGLGLSKILAEMSHISKYL
;
A
#
# COMPACT_ATOMS: atom_id res chain seq x y z
N MET A 1 0.82 19.86 20.02
CA MET A 1 0.44 18.44 20.02
C MET A 1 -0.65 18.35 18.96
N LEU A 2 -0.39 17.74 17.79
CA LEU A 2 -1.29 17.90 16.62
C LEU A 2 -1.44 16.65 15.74
N LEU A 3 -0.71 15.56 15.99
CA LEU A 3 -0.69 14.43 15.05
C LEU A 3 -1.83 13.43 15.27
N MET A 4 -2.37 13.36 16.49
CA MET A 4 -3.43 12.42 16.87
C MET A 4 -4.75 13.09 17.25
N ASP A 5 -4.86 14.39 17.04
CA ASP A 5 -6.07 15.13 17.38
C ASP A 5 -7.21 14.66 16.45
N ASN A 6 -8.30 14.18 17.05
CA ASN A 6 -9.45 13.56 16.36
C ASN A 6 -9.14 12.25 15.62
N ALA A 7 -8.00 11.59 15.89
CA ALA A 7 -7.73 10.28 15.33
C ALA A 7 -8.72 9.22 15.88
N PRO A 8 -9.19 8.26 15.06
CA PRO A 8 -9.99 7.15 15.54
C PRO A 8 -9.36 6.41 16.72
N ILE A 9 -10.22 5.86 17.58
CA ILE A 9 -9.77 5.01 18.68
C ILE A 9 -9.00 3.82 18.08
N ALA A 10 -7.83 3.52 18.66
CA ALA A 10 -6.84 2.54 18.18
C ALA A 10 -5.94 2.98 17.01
N SER A 11 -6.01 4.24 16.54
CA SER A 11 -4.98 4.78 15.66
C SER A 11 -3.59 4.69 16.30
N LYS A 12 -2.62 4.21 15.53
CA LYS A 12 -1.21 4.12 15.93
C LYS A 12 -0.38 5.06 15.08
N VAL A 13 0.54 5.78 15.71
CA VAL A 13 1.48 6.67 15.04
C VAL A 13 2.89 6.31 15.47
N TYR A 14 3.77 6.29 14.49
CA TYR A 14 5.20 6.12 14.66
C TYR A 14 5.91 7.22 13.87
N CYS A 15 6.81 7.95 14.52
CA CYS A 15 7.53 9.07 13.91
C CYS A 15 9.02 8.96 14.20
N GLN A 16 9.84 9.39 13.24
CA GLN A 16 11.26 9.64 13.44
C GLN A 16 11.53 11.14 13.52
N GLN A 17 12.61 11.52 14.23
CA GLN A 17 13.06 12.91 14.32
C GLN A 17 13.39 13.52 12.96
N ASN A 18 13.91 12.72 12.03
CA ASN A 18 14.24 13.16 10.67
C ASN A 18 13.01 13.24 9.74
N GLY A 19 11.83 12.79 10.20
CA GLY A 19 10.59 12.76 9.42
C GLY A 19 10.54 11.69 8.32
N TRP A 20 11.58 10.88 8.17
CA TRP A 20 11.64 9.83 7.14
C TRP A 20 11.19 8.48 7.67
N MET A 21 10.66 7.65 6.78
CA MET A 21 10.35 6.27 7.07
C MET A 21 11.63 5.45 7.16
N CYS A 22 11.72 4.58 8.17
CA CYS A 22 12.81 3.62 8.32
C CYS A 22 12.26 2.19 8.34
N SER A 23 13.15 1.21 8.17
CA SER A 23 12.82 -0.22 8.20
C SER A 23 12.00 -0.63 9.43
N GLU A 24 12.44 -0.21 10.62
CA GLU A 24 11.78 -0.57 11.88
C GLU A 24 10.34 -0.06 11.94
N ILE A 25 10.11 1.19 11.54
CA ILE A 25 8.76 1.78 11.51
C ILE A 25 7.92 1.11 10.43
N PHE A 26 8.51 0.76 9.29
CA PHE A 26 7.80 0.06 8.23
C PHE A 26 7.33 -1.32 8.68
N VAL A 27 8.16 -2.08 9.41
CA VAL A 27 7.75 -3.38 9.99
C VAL A 27 6.57 -3.20 10.95
N ARG A 28 6.61 -2.21 11.85
CA ARG A 28 5.48 -1.92 12.75
C ARG A 28 4.21 -1.50 12.01
N TRP A 29 4.37 -0.82 10.87
CA TRP A 29 3.24 -0.52 9.99
C TRP A 29 2.70 -1.80 9.35
N LEU A 30 3.57 -2.69 8.87
CA LEU A 30 3.20 -3.95 8.22
C LEU A 30 2.50 -4.91 9.19
N GLU A 31 2.93 -4.97 10.45
CA GLU A 31 2.24 -5.72 11.51
C GLU A 31 0.80 -5.25 11.70
N ASN A 32 0.59 -3.94 11.80
CA ASN A 32 -0.75 -3.37 11.90
C ASN A 32 -1.56 -3.62 10.63
N PHE A 33 -0.92 -3.51 9.47
CA PHE A 33 -1.56 -3.76 8.19
C PHE A 33 -2.08 -5.19 8.10
N VAL A 34 -1.27 -6.19 8.44
CA VAL A 34 -1.68 -7.60 8.50
C VAL A 34 -2.81 -7.81 9.49
N HIS A 35 -2.72 -7.22 10.69
CA HIS A 35 -3.75 -7.32 11.71
C HIS A 35 -5.14 -6.87 11.22
N TYR A 36 -5.21 -5.75 10.50
CA TYR A 36 -6.49 -5.22 10.01
C TYR A 36 -6.95 -5.84 8.70
N THR A 37 -6.03 -6.17 7.79
CA THR A 37 -6.38 -6.79 6.51
C THR A 37 -6.70 -8.27 6.64
N LYS A 38 -6.24 -8.92 7.72
CA LYS A 38 -6.35 -10.38 7.93
C LYS A 38 -5.79 -11.14 6.74
N ALA A 39 -4.60 -10.70 6.29
CA ALA A 39 -3.87 -11.38 5.23
C ALA A 39 -3.68 -12.86 5.60
N SER A 40 -3.95 -13.73 4.64
CA SER A 40 -3.87 -15.19 4.78
C SER A 40 -3.84 -15.82 3.39
N ASN A 41 -3.57 -17.12 3.32
CA ASN A 41 -3.59 -17.86 2.05
C ASN A 41 -4.93 -17.72 1.30
N GLU A 42 -6.05 -17.71 2.04
CA GLU A 42 -7.40 -17.52 1.49
C GLU A 42 -7.70 -16.05 1.16
N ASN A 43 -7.05 -15.11 1.84
CA ASN A 43 -7.22 -13.67 1.65
C ASN A 43 -5.87 -13.02 1.35
N LYS A 44 -5.35 -13.26 0.14
CA LYS A 44 -4.06 -12.74 -0.29
C LYS A 44 -4.11 -11.23 -0.44
N VAL A 45 -3.10 -10.57 0.13
CA VAL A 45 -2.98 -9.11 0.08
C VAL A 45 -1.70 -8.74 -0.68
N LEU A 46 -1.80 -7.75 -1.56
CA LEU A 46 -0.68 -7.22 -2.35
C LEU A 46 -0.38 -5.78 -1.93
N VAL A 47 0.87 -5.52 -1.55
CA VAL A 47 1.36 -4.18 -1.23
C VAL A 47 2.35 -3.73 -2.31
N PHE A 48 2.10 -2.54 -2.85
CA PHE A 48 2.99 -1.87 -3.79
C PHE A 48 3.87 -0.87 -3.04
N LEU A 49 5.19 -0.95 -3.24
CA LEU A 49 6.18 -0.14 -2.52
C LEU A 49 7.18 0.45 -3.51
N GLU A 50 7.54 1.71 -3.32
CA GLU A 50 8.72 2.30 -3.95
C GLU A 50 9.87 2.22 -2.95
N GLY A 51 10.99 1.58 -3.32
CA GLY A 51 12.13 1.52 -2.42
C GLY A 51 12.95 0.24 -2.50
N HIS A 52 14.05 0.26 -1.74
CA HIS A 52 14.90 -0.92 -1.58
C HIS A 52 14.18 -2.01 -0.80
N LYS A 53 14.38 -3.26 -1.23
CA LYS A 53 13.89 -4.43 -0.51
C LYS A 53 14.68 -4.59 0.79
N ILE A 54 14.01 -4.50 1.92
CA ILE A 54 14.58 -4.72 3.25
C ILE A 54 14.26 -6.16 3.66
N LEU A 55 15.27 -6.92 4.09
CA LEU A 55 15.13 -8.36 4.37
C LEU A 55 14.07 -8.64 5.45
N GLU A 56 14.06 -7.89 6.53
CA GLU A 56 13.10 -8.03 7.64
C GLU A 56 11.65 -7.87 7.17
N VAL A 57 11.44 -6.93 6.24
CA VAL A 57 10.12 -6.65 5.65
C VAL A 57 9.69 -7.78 4.73
N LEU A 58 10.60 -8.30 3.91
CA LEU A 58 10.33 -9.43 3.04
C LEU A 58 9.96 -10.67 3.84
N GLN A 59 10.74 -10.98 4.89
CA GLN A 59 10.50 -12.16 5.73
C GLN A 59 9.14 -12.07 6.41
N TYR A 60 8.84 -10.94 7.05
CA TYR A 60 7.55 -10.75 7.72
C TYR A 60 6.38 -10.87 6.74
N ALA A 61 6.52 -10.31 5.53
CA ALA A 61 5.48 -10.38 4.52
C ALA A 61 5.25 -11.81 4.02
N GLU A 62 6.32 -12.57 3.78
CA GLU A 62 6.25 -13.97 3.38
C GLU A 62 5.56 -14.82 4.46
N ASP A 63 5.95 -14.64 5.73
CA ASP A 63 5.39 -15.39 6.87
C ASP A 63 3.90 -15.11 7.11
N ASN A 64 3.37 -14.00 6.57
CA ASN A 64 1.98 -13.55 6.77
C ASN A 64 1.15 -13.51 5.47
N ASP A 65 1.57 -14.25 4.43
CA ASP A 65 0.87 -14.32 3.12
C ASP A 65 0.63 -12.96 2.45
N VAL A 66 1.54 -12.00 2.68
CA VAL A 66 1.53 -10.67 2.04
C VAL A 66 2.48 -10.67 0.85
N MET A 67 1.94 -10.41 -0.34
CA MET A 67 2.73 -10.21 -1.54
C MET A 67 3.28 -8.79 -1.58
N LEU A 68 4.60 -8.63 -1.77
CA LEU A 68 5.24 -7.33 -1.95
C LEU A 68 5.69 -7.12 -3.39
N CYS A 69 5.23 -6.02 -4.00
CA CYS A 69 5.71 -5.57 -5.30
C CYS A 69 6.53 -4.28 -5.11
N CYS A 70 7.86 -4.40 -5.19
CA CYS A 70 8.77 -3.27 -5.00
C CYS A 70 9.24 -2.71 -6.34
N PHE A 71 9.04 -1.42 -6.57
CA PHE A 71 9.59 -0.68 -7.70
C PHE A 71 11.01 -0.17 -7.37
N PRO A 72 11.94 -0.18 -8.35
CA PRO A 72 13.29 0.34 -8.13
C PRO A 72 13.28 1.82 -7.73
N THR A 73 14.18 2.19 -6.81
CA THR A 73 14.40 3.57 -6.39
C THR A 73 14.80 4.45 -7.59
N HIS A 74 14.16 5.62 -7.71
CA HIS A 74 14.37 6.60 -8.80
C HIS A 74 13.72 6.29 -10.13
N CYS A 75 12.63 5.51 -10.14
CA CYS A 75 11.73 5.46 -11.28
C CYS A 75 10.92 6.77 -11.40
N ASN A 76 11.61 7.89 -11.64
CA ASN A 76 11.02 9.21 -11.87
C ASN A 76 10.14 9.26 -13.11
N ARG A 77 10.37 8.35 -14.08
CA ARG A 77 9.47 8.17 -15.23
C ARG A 77 8.17 7.47 -14.86
N LEU A 78 8.16 6.63 -13.81
CA LEU A 78 6.98 5.90 -13.36
C LEU A 78 6.16 6.64 -12.29
N ARG A 79 6.50 7.89 -11.91
CA ARG A 79 5.75 8.61 -10.87
C ARG A 79 4.31 9.01 -11.25
N PRO A 80 4.01 9.47 -12.48
CA PRO A 80 2.63 9.46 -12.98
C PRO A 80 2.13 8.04 -13.29
N ASP A 81 3.05 7.09 -13.46
CA ASP A 81 2.73 5.74 -13.91
C ASP A 81 2.36 4.78 -12.78
N VAL A 82 2.62 5.04 -11.50
CA VAL A 82 2.15 4.16 -10.41
C VAL A 82 0.65 4.24 -10.30
N ASP A 83 0.05 5.43 -10.36
CA ASP A 83 -1.40 5.60 -10.37
C ASP A 83 -2.03 5.02 -11.65
N ILE A 84 -1.41 5.24 -12.81
CA ILE A 84 -1.85 4.69 -14.09
C ILE A 84 -1.67 3.16 -14.13
N PHE A 85 -0.58 2.63 -13.58
CA PHE A 85 -0.31 1.20 -13.47
C PHE A 85 -1.29 0.55 -12.49
N LEU A 86 -1.53 1.16 -11.33
CA LEU A 86 -2.56 0.72 -10.38
C LEU A 86 -3.94 0.74 -11.03
N TYR A 87 -4.24 1.71 -11.89
CA TYR A 87 -5.47 1.74 -12.69
C TYR A 87 -5.55 0.56 -13.67
N PHE A 88 -4.54 0.37 -14.53
CA PHE A 88 -4.53 -0.75 -15.48
C PHE A 88 -4.55 -2.10 -14.74
N PHE A 89 -3.83 -2.21 -13.63
CA PHE A 89 -3.84 -3.38 -12.78
C PHE A 89 -5.24 -3.62 -12.18
N LYS A 90 -5.88 -2.60 -11.60
CA LYS A 90 -7.27 -2.69 -11.10
C LYS A 90 -8.24 -3.08 -12.21
N LEU A 91 -8.13 -2.52 -13.42
CA LEU A 91 -8.96 -2.87 -14.58
C LEU A 91 -8.78 -4.32 -15.01
N ILE A 92 -7.53 -4.79 -15.12
CA ILE A 92 -7.21 -6.16 -15.50
C ILE A 92 -7.73 -7.14 -14.44
N MET A 93 -7.53 -6.82 -13.16
CA MET A 93 -8.03 -7.63 -12.04
C MET A 93 -9.55 -7.65 -12.00
N ALA A 94 -10.21 -6.51 -12.16
CA ALA A 94 -11.66 -6.43 -12.21
C ALA A 94 -12.27 -7.21 -13.37
N LYS A 95 -11.66 -7.14 -14.55
CA LYS A 95 -12.06 -7.93 -15.71
C LYS A 95 -11.87 -9.43 -15.47
N LYS A 96 -10.78 -9.83 -14.80
CA LYS A 96 -10.56 -11.24 -14.38
C LYS A 96 -11.52 -11.70 -13.29
N LEU A 97 -11.93 -10.82 -12.38
CA LEU A 97 -12.80 -11.10 -11.25
C LEU A 97 -14.29 -10.87 -11.55
N GLY A 98 -14.66 -10.47 -12.77
CA GLY A 98 -16.04 -10.21 -13.17
C GLY A 98 -16.68 -8.97 -12.52
N LEU A 99 -15.87 -8.05 -11.99
CA LEU A 99 -16.35 -6.83 -11.33
C LEU A 99 -16.74 -5.76 -12.36
N GLY A 100 -17.90 -5.12 -12.13
CA GLY A 100 -18.42 -4.08 -13.02
C GLY A 100 -17.54 -2.83 -13.07
N LEU A 101 -17.15 -2.43 -14.29
CA LEU A 101 -16.29 -1.28 -14.59
C LEU A 101 -16.79 0.04 -14.00
N SER A 102 -18.11 0.21 -13.85
CA SER A 102 -18.73 1.43 -13.32
C SER A 102 -18.33 1.75 -11.88
N LYS A 103 -18.09 0.74 -11.05
CA LYS A 103 -17.71 0.91 -9.63
C LYS A 103 -16.26 1.41 -9.50
N ILE A 104 -15.40 1.00 -10.41
CA ILE A 104 -13.96 1.34 -10.43
C ILE A 104 -13.76 2.76 -10.99
N LEU A 105 -14.53 3.13 -12.02
CA LEU A 105 -14.51 4.47 -12.59
C LEU A 105 -15.00 5.54 -11.61
N ALA A 106 -15.91 5.21 -10.69
CA ALA A 106 -16.39 6.12 -9.66
C ALA A 106 -15.28 6.53 -8.66
N GLU A 107 -14.42 5.60 -8.25
CA GLU A 107 -13.27 5.87 -7.37
C GLU A 107 -12.24 6.83 -8.01
N MET A 108 -12.16 6.87 -9.34
CA MET A 108 -11.20 7.70 -10.08
C MET A 108 -11.59 9.18 -10.19
N SER A 109 -12.86 9.53 -10.02
CA SER A 109 -13.31 10.94 -10.04
C SER A 109 -12.63 11.81 -8.97
N HIS A 110 -12.13 11.17 -7.91
CA HIS A 110 -11.32 11.82 -6.89
C HIS A 110 -9.84 11.98 -7.30
N ILE A 111 -9.27 11.04 -8.06
CA ILE A 111 -7.86 11.03 -8.46
C ILE A 111 -7.61 12.02 -9.61
N SER A 112 -8.57 12.19 -10.54
CA SER A 112 -8.41 13.13 -11.66
C SER A 112 -8.35 14.60 -11.25
N LYS A 113 -8.65 14.93 -9.98
CA LYS A 113 -8.50 16.30 -9.45
C LYS A 113 -7.06 16.65 -9.07
N TYR A 114 -6.17 15.66 -9.05
CA TYR A 114 -4.77 15.79 -8.64
C TYR A 114 -3.78 15.58 -9.81
N LEU A 115 -4.30 15.42 -11.03
CA LEU A 115 -3.58 15.50 -12.32
C LEU A 115 -3.92 16.82 -13.00
#